data_AF-A0A1G8MC89-F1
#
_entry.id   AF-A0A1G8MC89-F1
#
_cell.length_a   1.000
_cell.length_b   1.000
_cell.length_c   1.000
_cell.angle_alpha   90.00
_cell.angle_beta   90.00
_cell.angle_gamma   90.00
#
_symmetry.space_group_name_H-M   'P 1'
#
loop_
_entity.id
_entity.type
_entity.pdbx_description
1 polymer ?
#
loop_
_entity_poly.entity_id
_entity_poly.type
_entity_poly.pdbx_seq_one_letter_code
_entity_poly.pdbx_strand_id
1 'polypeptide(L)' 'MDADHASVLARHHGLTASNGEARRHIQGGAVRLNDQSVSDDRRLVTLEDLGPEQVVKLSLGKKKHVLVRPV' A
#
# COMPACT_ATOMS: atom_id res chain seq x y z
N MET A 1 5.61 3.52 15.53
CA MET A 1 5.40 3.04 14.17
C MET A 1 6.14 3.97 13.25
N ASP A 2 7.36 3.58 12.87
CA ASP A 2 8.10 4.30 11.85
C ASP A 2 7.29 4.26 10.56
N ALA A 3 7.19 5.42 9.90
CA ALA A 3 6.43 5.56 8.68
C ALA A 3 6.99 4.57 7.64
N ASP A 4 6.19 3.60 7.22
CA ASP A 4 6.62 2.58 6.27
C ASP A 4 6.19 2.96 4.86
N HIS A 5 6.96 2.53 3.87
CA HIS A 5 6.71 2.91 2.49
C HIS A 5 5.60 2.04 1.89
N ALA A 6 4.74 2.63 1.06
CA ALA A 6 3.65 1.91 0.39
C ALA A 6 4.16 0.68 -0.42
N SER A 7 5.35 0.78 -1.01
CA SER A 7 5.99 -0.33 -1.74
C SER A 7 6.41 -1.49 -0.84
N VAL A 8 6.84 -1.20 0.39
CA VAL A 8 7.23 -2.21 1.38
C VAL A 8 5.99 -2.94 1.88
N LEU A 9 4.92 -2.22 2.20
CA LEU A 9 3.65 -2.81 2.61
C LEU A 9 3.06 -3.71 1.51
N ALA A 10 3.07 -3.26 0.25
CA ALA A 10 2.57 -4.07 -0.85
C ALA A 10 3.30 -5.42 -0.98
N ARG A 11 4.62 -5.43 -0.78
CA ARG A 11 5.39 -6.68 -0.74
C ARG A 11 5.07 -7.52 0.51
N HIS A 12 5.11 -6.93 1.70
CA HIS A 12 4.96 -7.65 2.96
C HIS A 12 3.61 -8.37 3.08
N HIS A 13 2.56 -7.79 2.48
CA HIS A 13 1.24 -8.40 2.49
C HIS A 13 0.93 -9.25 1.25
N GLY A 14 1.96 -9.67 0.50
CA GLY A 14 1.82 -10.62 -0.60
C GLY A 14 1.08 -10.09 -1.84
N LEU A 15 0.90 -8.77 -1.96
CA LEU A 15 0.33 -8.18 -3.18
C LEU A 15 1.28 -8.36 -4.36
N THR A 16 2.58 -8.27 -4.11
CA THR A 16 3.66 -8.35 -5.12
C THR A 16 4.77 -9.29 -4.68
N ALA A 17 5.39 -10.00 -5.64
CA ALA A 17 6.46 -10.95 -5.33
C ALA A 17 7.80 -10.26 -4.99
N SER A 18 7.99 -8.99 -5.41
CA SER A 18 9.23 -8.25 -5.15
C SER A 18 9.02 -6.74 -4.96
N ASN A 19 10.00 -6.07 -4.32
CA ASN A 19 10.01 -4.61 -4.16
C ASN A 19 9.97 -3.86 -5.50
N GLY A 20 10.69 -4.36 -6.51
CA GLY A 20 10.70 -3.74 -7.85
C GLY A 20 9.35 -3.86 -8.56
N GLU A 21 8.62 -4.94 -8.31
CA GLU A 21 7.26 -5.14 -8.83
C GLU A 21 6.24 -4.24 -8.12
N ALA A 22 6.33 -4.10 -6.78
CA ALA A 22 5.58 -3.10 -6.02
C ALA A 22 5.77 -1.69 -6.58
N ARG A 23 7.03 -1.27 -6.78
CA ARG A 23 7.33 0.05 -7.34
C ARG A 23 6.71 0.26 -8.73
N ARG A 24 6.84 -0.71 -9.63
CA ARG A 24 6.24 -0.60 -10.98
C ARG A 24 4.72 -0.48 -10.91
N HIS A 25 4.07 -1.23 -10.04
CA HIS A 25 2.63 -1.14 -9.89
C HIS A 25 2.18 0.20 -9.31
N ILE A 26 2.93 0.76 -8.35
CA ILE A 26 2.68 2.09 -7.80
C ILE A 26 2.88 3.15 -8.87
N GLN A 27 4.02 3.16 -9.56
CA GLN A 27 4.30 4.11 -10.64
C GLN A 27 3.32 3.98 -11.81
N GLY A 28 2.83 2.77 -12.07
CA GLY A 28 1.78 2.50 -13.06
C GLY A 28 0.36 2.88 -12.60
N GLY A 29 0.19 3.44 -11.41
CA GLY A 29 -1.12 3.83 -10.86
C GLY A 29 -2.05 2.66 -10.56
N ALA A 30 -1.52 1.43 -10.48
CA ALA A 30 -2.28 0.23 -10.16
C ALA A 30 -2.49 0.07 -8.65
N VAL A 31 -1.72 0.76 -7.81
CA VAL A 31 -1.87 0.71 -6.35
C VAL A 31 -2.78 1.83 -5.87
N ARG A 32 -3.71 1.48 -4.98
CA ARG A 32 -4.55 2.42 -4.25
C ARG A 32 -4.42 2.19 -2.75
N LEU A 33 -4.37 3.28 -2.00
CA LEU A 33 -4.37 3.32 -0.55
C LEU A 33 -5.63 4.04 -0.09
N ASN A 34 -6.47 3.39 0.71
CA ASN A 34 -7.77 3.92 1.16
C ASN A 34 -8.61 4.50 0.00
N ASP A 35 -8.66 3.74 -1.10
CA ASP A 35 -9.34 4.12 -2.34
C ASP A 35 -8.76 5.35 -3.07
N GLN A 36 -7.65 5.93 -2.59
CA GLN A 36 -6.86 6.95 -3.27
C GLN A 36 -5.74 6.33 -4.10
N SER A 37 -5.56 6.80 -5.33
CA SER A 37 -4.48 6.34 -6.20
C SER A 37 -3.12 6.76 -5.64
N VAL A 38 -2.20 5.80 -5.48
CA VAL A 38 -0.81 6.07 -5.10
C VAL A 38 0.04 5.96 -6.34
N SER A 39 0.67 7.06 -6.73
CA SER A 39 1.62 7.12 -7.85
C SER A 39 3.08 7.21 -7.39
N ASP A 40 3.32 7.62 -6.14
CA ASP A 40 4.65 7.73 -5.54
C ASP A 40 4.96 6.49 -4.70
N ASP A 41 5.99 5.72 -5.10
CA ASP A 41 6.43 4.53 -4.39
C ASP A 41 7.13 4.82 -3.05
N ARG A 42 7.55 6.07 -2.88
CA ARG A 42 8.12 6.60 -1.65
C ARG A 42 7.07 7.20 -0.73
N ARG A 43 5.78 7.21 -1.12
CA ARG A 43 4.72 7.65 -0.22
C ARG A 43 4.74 6.81 1.04
N LEU A 44 4.90 7.52 2.15
CA LEU A 44 4.84 6.96 3.48
C LEU A 44 3.38 6.74 3.87
N VAL A 45 3.13 5.58 4.45
CA VAL A 45 1.85 5.26 5.09
C VAL A 45 2.00 5.60 6.56
N THR A 46 1.23 6.57 7.03
CA THR A 46 1.30 7.07 8.41
C THR A 46 0.04 6.70 9.18
N LEU A 47 0.03 7.01 10.48
CA LEU A 47 -1.14 6.82 11.33
C LEU A 47 -2.35 7.67 10.88
N GLU A 48 -2.10 8.76 10.15
CA GLU A 48 -3.16 9.62 9.62
C GLU A 48 -3.91 8.94 8.47
N ASP A 49 -3.28 7.97 7.80
CA ASP A 49 -3.92 7.13 6.79
C ASP A 49 -4.73 6.00 7.42
N LEU A 50 -4.78 5.86 8.74
CA LEU A 50 -5.58 4.80 9.36
C LEU A 50 -7.07 5.12 9.28
N GLY A 51 -7.83 4.16 8.75
CA GLY A 51 -9.28 4.19 8.79
C GLY A 51 -9.84 3.99 10.22
N PRO A 52 -11.17 4.05 10.36
CA PRO A 52 -11.87 3.97 11.66
C PRO A 52 -11.56 2.69 12.47
N GLU A 53 -11.17 1.60 11.81
CA GLU A 53 -10.78 0.34 12.46
C GLU A 53 -9.25 0.19 12.64
N GLN A 54 -8.50 1.29 12.56
CA GLN A 54 -7.02 1.28 12.57
C GLN A 54 -6.43 0.39 11.47
N VAL A 55 -7.06 0.40 10.29
CA VAL A 55 -6.63 -0.39 9.13
C VAL A 55 -6.38 0.52 7.94
N VAL A 56 -5.40 0.15 7.11
CA VAL A 56 -5.13 0.77 5.81
C VAL A 56 -5.52 -0.21 4.71
N LYS A 57 -6.38 0.22 3.79
CA LYS A 57 -6.79 -0.60 2.65
C LYS A 57 -5.83 -0.40 1.49
N LEU A 58 -4.99 -1.39 1.20
CA LEU A 58 -4.15 -1.42 0.01
C LEU A 58 -4.80 -2.27 -1.07
N SER A 59 -5.00 -1.67 -2.24
CA SER A 59 -5.58 -2.34 -3.40
C SER A 59 -4.57 -2.32 -4.53
N LEU A 60 -4.36 -3.47 -5.15
CA LEU A 60 -3.54 -3.65 -6.34
C LEU A 60 -4.45 -4.06 -7.51
N GLY A 61 -4.77 -3.10 -8.36
CA GLY A 61 -5.72 -3.25 -9.45
C GLY A 61 -7.14 -3.55 -8.96
N LYS A 62 -7.92 -4.28 -9.76
CA LYS A 62 -9.33 -4.61 -9.48
C LYS A 62 -9.55 -5.92 -8.73
N LYS A 63 -8.52 -6.75 -8.55
CA LYS A 63 -8.65 -8.12 -8.04
C LYS A 63 -7.96 -8.36 -6.70
N LYS A 64 -6.86 -7.67 -6.42
CA LYS A 64 -6.06 -7.91 -5.22
C LYS A 64 -6.28 -6.77 -4.24
N HIS A 65 -6.79 -7.09 -3.05
CA HIS A 65 -7.00 -6.13 -1.97
C HIS A 65 -6.46 -6.75 -0.68
N VAL A 66 -5.80 -5.93 0.13
CA VAL A 66 -5.24 -6.28 1.43
C VAL A 66 -5.64 -5.20 2.42
N LEU A 67 -5.98 -5.65 3.62
CA LEU A 67 -6.12 -4.78 4.78
C LEU A 67 -4.84 -4.91 5.62
N VAL A 68 -4.16 -3.78 5.80
CA VAL A 68 -2.97 -3.68 6.62
C VAL A 68 -3.39 -3.13 7.98
N ARG A 69 -3.11 -3.89 9.04
CA ARG A 69 -3.18 -3.39 10.41
C ARG A 69 -1.77 -3.15 10.89
N PRO A 70 -1.43 -1.94 11.33
CA PRO A 70 -0.15 -1.72 11.94
C PRO A 70 -0.21 -2.32 13.36
N VAL A 71 0.84 -3.04 13.77
CA VAL A 71 0.98 -3.67 15.10
C VAL A 71 1.95 -2.93 16.00
#